data_AF-W2TCC0-F1
#
_entry.id   AF-W2TCC0-F1
#
_cell.length_a   1.000
_cell.length_b   1.000
_cell.length_c   1.000
_cell.angle_alpha   90.00
_cell.angle_beta   90.00
_cell.angle_gamma   90.00
#
_symmetry.space_group_name_H-M   'P 1'
#
loop_
_entity.id
_entity.type
_entity.pdbx_description
1 polymer ?
#
loop_
_entity_poly.entity_id
_entity_poly.type
_entity_poly.pdbx_seq_one_letter_code
_entity_poly.pdbx_strand_id
1 'polypeptide(L)'
;MAAYSNGNTVTTDEEHLLAPFDYIRSMPGKQVRGKLAIAFNVWLKISEDKLSTIMEIVQMLHNASLMIDDIEDNSVLRRGLPVTHHIYGTPRTINTANYVYFIALEKCIRLSPKAVTIFADQMLELHKGQGKELFWRDTVTCPTEAEYEEMKLEDYFSWL
;
A
#
# COMPACT_ATOMS: atom_id res chain seq x y z
N MET A 1 -13.29 13.42 5.12
CA MET A 1 -14.43 12.67 5.69
C MET A 1 -15.19 12.02 4.55
N ALA A 2 -14.91 10.75 4.26
CA ALA A 2 -15.78 9.92 3.43
C ALA A 2 -16.29 8.81 4.37
N ALA A 3 -17.61 8.76 4.53
CA ALA A 3 -18.29 7.92 5.50
C ALA A 3 -18.34 6.48 5.00
N TYR A 4 -17.88 5.54 5.84
CA TYR A 4 -18.19 4.12 5.71
C TYR A 4 -19.68 3.93 6.06
N SER A 5 -20.55 4.14 5.09
CA SER A 5 -21.98 3.85 5.22
C SER A 5 -22.22 2.36 4.98
N ASN A 6 -22.13 1.56 6.04
CA ASN A 6 -22.91 0.34 6.23
C ASN A 6 -22.85 -0.08 7.69
N GLY A 7 -23.84 0.34 8.48
CA GLY A 7 -24.52 -0.43 9.54
C GLY A 7 -23.75 -1.13 10.67
N ASN A 8 -22.42 -1.15 10.71
CA ASN A 8 -21.63 -1.71 11.79
C ASN A 8 -21.07 -0.55 12.61
N THR A 9 -21.45 -0.47 13.88
CA THR A 9 -20.70 0.29 14.87
C THR A 9 -19.25 -0.18 14.81
N VAL A 10 -18.34 0.66 14.32
CA VAL A 10 -16.90 0.38 14.40
C VAL A 10 -16.63 0.10 15.88
N THR A 11 -16.21 -1.12 16.17
CA THR A 11 -15.93 -1.50 17.55
C THR A 11 -14.68 -0.74 17.99
N THR A 12 -14.58 -0.39 19.28
CA THR A 12 -13.37 0.22 19.84
C THR A 12 -12.11 -0.57 19.49
N ASP A 13 -12.23 -1.88 19.34
CA ASP A 13 -11.14 -2.78 18.98
C ASP A 13 -10.65 -2.58 17.54
N GLU A 14 -11.57 -2.34 16.60
CA GLU A 14 -11.24 -2.06 15.20
C GLU A 14 -10.59 -0.67 15.03
N GLU A 15 -11.05 0.32 15.80
CA GLU A 15 -10.39 1.63 15.88
C GLU A 15 -8.95 1.49 16.40
N HIS A 16 -8.74 0.71 17.45
CA HIS A 16 -7.41 0.44 17.99
C HIS A 16 -6.51 -0.35 17.02
N LEU A 17 -7.10 -1.26 16.24
CA LEU A 17 -6.39 -2.03 15.23
C LEU A 17 -5.96 -1.16 14.04
N LEU A 18 -6.80 -0.22 13.60
CA LEU A 18 -6.53 0.62 12.44
C LEU A 18 -5.79 1.93 12.76
N ALA A 19 -5.64 2.30 14.03
CA ALA A 19 -4.94 3.52 14.45
C ALA A 19 -3.53 3.71 13.80
N PRO A 20 -2.67 2.68 13.65
CA PRO A 20 -1.40 2.83 12.93
C PRO A 20 -1.58 3.20 11.45
N PHE A 21 -2.59 2.63 10.78
CA PHE A 21 -2.91 2.92 9.39
C PHE A 21 -3.52 4.32 9.22
N ASP A 22 -4.39 4.73 10.14
CA ASP A 22 -4.96 6.07 10.15
C ASP A 22 -3.89 7.15 10.33
N TYR A 23 -2.89 6.87 11.16
CA TYR A 23 -1.74 7.76 11.34
C TYR A 23 -1.00 8.00 10.02
N ILE A 24 -0.55 6.94 9.32
CA ILE A 24 0.17 7.13 8.04
C ILE A 24 -0.72 7.77 6.97
N ARG A 25 -2.01 7.44 6.96
CA ARG A 25 -3.00 8.03 6.04
C ARG A 25 -3.20 9.53 6.27
N SER A 26 -3.05 10.00 7.51
CA SER A 26 -3.16 11.42 7.86
C SER A 26 -1.98 12.26 7.35
N MET A 27 -0.86 11.63 6.98
CA MET A 27 0.34 12.35 6.54
C MET A 27 0.12 13.01 5.17
N PRO A 28 0.54 14.28 4.98
CA PRO A 28 0.33 15.02 3.74
C PRO A 28 1.04 14.37 2.55
N GLY A 29 0.30 14.00 1.51
CA GLY A 29 0.82 13.38 0.28
C GLY A 29 0.56 14.20 -0.97
N LYS A 30 1.34 13.98 -2.03
CA LYS A 30 1.22 14.70 -3.31
C LYS A 30 0.01 14.26 -4.17
N GLN A 31 -0.73 13.23 -3.74
CA GLN A 31 -1.87 12.63 -4.44
C GLN A 31 -1.64 12.34 -5.93
N VAL A 32 -0.42 11.97 -6.32
CA VAL A 32 -0.04 11.73 -7.73
C VAL A 32 -0.89 10.61 -8.35
N ARG A 33 -1.13 9.53 -7.60
CA ARG A 33 -1.92 8.37 -8.06
C ARG A 33 -3.36 8.72 -8.40
N GLY A 34 -4.01 9.56 -7.58
CA GLY A 34 -5.37 10.03 -7.86
C GLY A 34 -5.44 10.81 -9.17
N LYS A 35 -4.45 11.67 -9.44
CA LYS A 35 -4.37 12.41 -10.70
C LYS A 35 -4.13 11.50 -11.90
N LEU A 36 -3.24 10.50 -11.76
CA LEU A 36 -2.98 9.51 -12.81
C LEU A 36 -4.22 8.70 -13.14
N ALA A 37 -4.94 8.21 -12.13
CA ALA A 37 -6.16 7.43 -12.35
C ALA A 37 -7.24 8.24 -13.06
N ILE A 38 -7.42 9.52 -12.71
CA ILE A 38 -8.32 10.43 -13.44
C ILE A 38 -7.86 10.59 -14.90
N ALA A 39 -6.56 10.78 -15.13
CA ALA A 39 -6.00 10.91 -16.48
C ALA A 39 -6.21 9.63 -17.32
N PHE A 40 -5.94 8.45 -16.76
CA PHE A 40 -6.21 7.18 -17.44
C PHE A 40 -7.70 6.96 -17.71
N ASN A 41 -8.58 7.45 -16.82
CA ASN A 41 -10.01 7.29 -17.00
C ASN A 41 -10.58 8.10 -18.18
N VAL A 42 -9.84 9.07 -18.73
CA VAL A 42 -10.19 9.74 -20.00
C VAL A 42 -10.33 8.72 -21.13
N TRP A 43 -9.47 7.70 -21.15
CA TRP A 43 -9.51 6.63 -22.15
C TRP A 43 -10.32 5.42 -21.69
N LEU A 44 -10.16 4.99 -20.44
CA LEU A 44 -10.76 3.76 -19.92
C LEU A 44 -12.27 3.87 -19.70
N LYS A 45 -12.79 5.09 -19.46
CA LYS A 45 -14.23 5.38 -19.30
C LYS A 45 -14.93 4.45 -18.30
N ILE A 46 -14.27 4.18 -17.18
CA ILE A 46 -14.79 3.38 -16.08
C ILE A 46 -15.78 4.24 -15.28
N SER A 47 -16.83 3.62 -14.76
CA SER A 47 -17.80 4.27 -13.88
C SER A 47 -17.14 4.76 -12.59
N GLU A 48 -17.66 5.87 -12.04
CA GLU A 48 -17.06 6.56 -10.90
C GLU A 48 -17.00 5.70 -9.63
N ASP A 49 -18.01 4.86 -9.41
CA ASP A 49 -18.08 3.90 -8.29
C ASP A 49 -16.94 2.88 -8.33
N LYS A 50 -16.67 2.33 -9.53
CA LYS A 50 -15.58 1.36 -9.74
C LYS A 50 -14.22 2.03 -9.65
N LEU A 51 -14.07 3.21 -10.24
CA LEU A 51 -12.84 3.97 -10.15
C LEU A 51 -12.51 4.32 -8.69
N SER A 52 -13.51 4.79 -7.92
CA SER A 52 -13.35 5.08 -6.50
C SER A 52 -12.94 3.84 -5.71
N THR A 53 -13.55 2.68 -5.99
CA THR A 53 -13.20 1.41 -5.34
C THR A 53 -11.76 0.99 -5.65
N ILE A 54 -11.34 1.08 -6.91
CA ILE A 54 -9.97 0.78 -7.34
C ILE A 54 -8.98 1.73 -6.64
N MET A 55 -9.30 3.02 -6.60
CA MET A 55 -8.45 4.02 -5.94
C MET A 55 -8.32 3.79 -4.44
N GLU A 56 -9.40 3.38 -3.77
CA GLU A 56 -9.35 3.01 -2.36
C GLU A 56 -8.40 1.83 -2.14
N ILE A 57 -8.53 0.75 -2.94
CA ILE A 57 -7.66 -0.43 -2.87
C ILE A 57 -6.19 -0.04 -3.05
N VAL A 58 -5.86 0.69 -4.10
CA VAL A 58 -4.48 1.13 -4.39
C VAL A 58 -3.92 1.99 -3.27
N GLN A 59 -4.72 2.91 -2.71
CA GLN A 59 -4.28 3.78 -1.62
C GLN A 59 -4.08 3.02 -0.31
N MET A 60 -4.92 2.01 -0.03
CA MET A 60 -4.74 1.12 1.12
C MET A 60 -3.44 0.35 1.03
N LEU A 61 -3.20 -0.28 -0.12
CA LEU A 61 -2.02 -1.09 -0.32
C LEU A 61 -0.73 -0.27 -0.32
N HIS A 62 -0.73 0.89 -0.98
CA HIS A 62 0.42 1.79 -0.94
C HIS A 62 0.77 2.23 0.49
N ASN A 63 -0.20 2.62 1.31
CA ASN A 63 0.09 3.05 2.67
C ASN A 63 0.53 1.87 3.56
N ALA A 64 -0.08 0.68 3.38
CA ALA A 64 0.33 -0.51 4.11
C ALA A 64 1.76 -0.94 3.75
N SER A 65 2.14 -0.90 2.46
CA SER A 65 3.51 -1.21 2.06
C SER A 65 4.51 -0.21 2.62
N LEU A 66 4.19 1.09 2.63
CA LEU A 66 5.06 2.10 3.26
C LEU A 66 5.28 1.86 4.77
N MET A 67 4.29 1.31 5.47
CA MET A 67 4.44 0.96 6.90
C MET A 67 5.43 -0.19 7.11
N ILE A 68 5.44 -1.16 6.18
CA ILE A 68 6.37 -2.31 6.21
C ILE A 68 7.77 -1.87 5.77
N ASP A 69 7.87 -1.15 4.66
CA ASP A 69 9.08 -0.50 4.14
C ASP A 69 9.81 0.32 5.20
N ASP A 70 9.08 1.19 5.93
CA ASP A 70 9.64 1.97 7.04
C ASP A 70 10.33 1.09 8.09
N ILE A 71 9.78 -0.09 8.38
CA ILE A 71 10.33 -1.03 9.35
C ILE A 71 11.54 -1.76 8.75
N GLU A 72 11.41 -2.26 7.53
CA GLU A 72 12.44 -3.03 6.83
C GLU A 72 13.72 -2.21 6.63
N ASP A 73 13.58 -0.89 6.42
CA ASP A 73 14.69 0.05 6.26
C ASP A 73 15.17 0.69 7.57
N ASN A 74 14.54 0.39 8.71
CA ASN A 74 14.77 1.09 9.98
C ASN A 74 14.69 2.62 9.81
N SER A 75 13.72 3.08 9.01
CA SER A 75 13.50 4.50 8.77
C SER A 75 13.11 5.22 10.06
N VAL A 76 13.51 6.49 10.19
CA VAL A 76 13.18 7.30 11.39
C VAL A 76 12.03 8.27 11.12
N LEU A 77 11.96 8.80 9.90
CA LEU A 77 10.99 9.83 9.50
C LEU A 77 10.34 9.50 8.16
N ARG A 78 9.04 9.77 8.05
CA ARG A 78 8.28 9.79 6.80
C ARG A 78 7.58 11.14 6.66
N ARG A 79 7.86 11.85 5.55
CA ARG A 79 7.29 13.17 5.25
C ARG A 79 7.49 14.19 6.38
N GLY A 80 8.63 14.12 7.06
CA GLY A 80 8.99 15.00 8.19
C GLY A 80 8.33 14.64 9.53
N LEU A 81 7.57 13.55 9.59
CA LEU A 81 6.94 13.03 10.81
C LEU A 81 7.57 11.69 11.22
N PRO A 82 7.52 11.29 12.50
CA PRO A 82 7.97 9.96 12.91
C PRO A 82 7.26 8.85 12.14
N VAL A 83 8.00 7.81 11.75
CA VAL A 83 7.44 6.61 11.14
C VAL A 83 6.45 5.91 12.09
N THR A 84 5.49 5.18 11.53
CA THR A 84 4.39 4.58 12.30
C THR A 84 4.88 3.64 13.41
N HIS A 85 5.93 2.86 13.15
CA HIS A 85 6.47 1.89 14.11
C HIS A 85 7.22 2.54 15.28
N HIS A 86 7.65 3.81 15.16
CA HIS A 86 8.18 4.57 16.28
C HIS A 86 7.08 5.09 17.23
N ILE A 87 5.83 5.20 16.76
CA ILE A 87 4.70 5.65 17.58
C ILE A 87 3.96 4.46 18.20
N TYR A 88 3.64 3.46 17.39
CA TYR A 88 2.79 2.34 17.79
C TYR A 88 3.57 1.04 18.08
N GLY A 89 4.88 1.04 17.83
CA GLY A 89 5.72 -0.14 17.91
C GLY A 89 5.67 -1.01 16.65
N THR A 90 6.77 -1.70 16.38
CA THR A 90 6.92 -2.64 15.25
C THR A 90 5.84 -3.72 15.22
N PRO A 91 5.52 -4.43 16.33
CA PRO A 91 4.54 -5.52 16.28
C PRO A 91 3.14 -5.07 15.86
N ARG A 92 2.68 -3.92 16.38
CA ARG A 92 1.37 -3.37 16.01
C ARG A 92 1.36 -2.89 14.57
N THR A 93 2.43 -2.23 14.14
CA THR A 93 2.53 -1.68 12.78
C THR A 93 2.50 -2.79 11.73
N ILE A 94 3.26 -3.89 11.94
CA ILE A 94 3.23 -5.08 11.06
C ILE A 94 1.82 -5.67 11.03
N ASN A 95 1.22 -5.91 12.20
CA ASN A 95 -0.10 -6.52 12.28
C ASN A 95 -1.17 -5.69 11.55
N THR A 96 -1.17 -4.37 11.75
CA THR A 96 -2.11 -3.46 11.08
C THR A 96 -1.87 -3.40 9.58
N ALA A 97 -0.62 -3.31 9.10
CA ALA A 97 -0.33 -3.30 7.67
C ALA A 97 -0.79 -4.58 6.98
N ASN A 98 -0.49 -5.75 7.56
CA ASN A 98 -0.95 -7.04 7.05
C ASN A 98 -2.48 -7.15 7.05
N TYR A 99 -3.14 -6.67 8.10
CA TYR A 99 -4.60 -6.64 8.15
C TYR A 99 -5.19 -5.79 7.01
N VAL A 100 -4.58 -4.63 6.72
CA VAL A 100 -4.99 -3.76 5.62
C VAL A 100 -4.79 -4.41 4.24
N TYR A 101 -3.73 -5.21 4.04
CA TYR A 101 -3.59 -6.01 2.82
C TYR A 101 -4.79 -6.95 2.61
N PHE A 102 -5.28 -7.58 3.68
CA PHE A 102 -6.43 -8.47 3.57
C PHE A 102 -7.76 -7.74 3.39
N ILE A 103 -7.93 -6.54 3.96
CA ILE A 103 -9.11 -5.71 3.64
C ILE A 103 -9.10 -5.31 2.16
N ALA A 104 -7.92 -4.97 1.62
CA ALA A 104 -7.79 -4.64 0.20
C ALA A 104 -8.12 -5.85 -0.69
N LEU A 105 -7.65 -7.06 -0.33
CA LEU A 105 -8.05 -8.31 -0.98
C LEU A 105 -9.56 -8.54 -0.92
N GLU A 106 -10.18 -8.32 0.24
CA GLU A 106 -11.63 -8.44 0.41
C GLU A 106 -12.39 -7.51 -0.55
N LYS A 107 -11.92 -6.27 -0.71
CA LYS A 107 -12.47 -5.32 -1.69
C LYS A 107 -12.25 -5.80 -3.14
N CYS A 108 -11.10 -6.38 -3.47
CA CYS A 108 -10.85 -6.99 -4.78
C CYS A 108 -11.84 -8.13 -5.09
N ILE A 109 -12.12 -8.99 -4.11
CA ILE A 109 -13.10 -10.09 -4.24
C ILE A 109 -14.48 -9.55 -4.60
N ARG A 110 -14.92 -8.46 -3.95
CA ARG A 110 -16.21 -7.80 -4.23
C ARG A 110 -16.23 -7.09 -5.59
N LEU A 111 -15.07 -6.60 -6.06
CA LEU A 111 -14.94 -5.86 -7.31
C LEU A 111 -15.06 -6.78 -8.53
N SER A 112 -14.23 -7.85 -8.60
CA SER A 112 -14.36 -8.90 -9.61
C SER A 112 -13.40 -10.06 -9.34
N PRO A 113 -13.68 -11.28 -9.85
CA PRO A 113 -12.72 -12.39 -9.79
C PRO A 113 -11.36 -12.07 -10.42
N LYS A 114 -11.36 -11.29 -11.52
CA LYS A 114 -10.12 -10.86 -12.19
C LYS A 114 -9.27 -9.93 -11.32
N ALA A 115 -9.91 -9.08 -10.51
CA ALA A 115 -9.19 -8.19 -9.59
C ALA A 115 -8.40 -8.98 -8.54
N VAL A 116 -8.89 -10.15 -8.11
CA VAL A 116 -8.18 -11.03 -7.17
C VAL A 116 -6.92 -11.61 -7.80
N THR A 117 -7.00 -12.07 -9.05
CA THR A 117 -5.81 -12.57 -9.78
C THR A 117 -4.78 -11.47 -9.96
N ILE A 118 -5.20 -10.28 -10.43
CA ILE A 118 -4.30 -9.13 -10.59
C ILE A 118 -3.68 -8.75 -9.24
N PHE A 119 -4.48 -8.68 -8.17
CA PHE A 119 -3.98 -8.41 -6.83
C PHE A 119 -2.89 -9.40 -6.42
N ALA A 120 -3.13 -10.70 -6.58
CA ALA A 120 -2.17 -11.73 -6.19
C ALA A 120 -0.87 -11.63 -7.00
N ASP A 121 -0.98 -11.47 -8.32
CA ASP A 121 0.18 -11.33 -9.21
C ASP A 121 1.00 -10.09 -8.84
N GLN A 122 0.34 -8.95 -8.66
CA GLN A 122 1.00 -7.69 -8.31
C GLN A 122 1.66 -7.72 -6.92
N MET A 123 0.99 -8.30 -5.92
CA MET A 123 1.59 -8.47 -4.60
C MET A 123 2.82 -9.38 -4.64
N LEU A 124 2.81 -10.44 -5.45
CA LEU A 124 3.96 -11.33 -5.60
C LEU A 124 5.13 -10.63 -6.30
N GLU A 125 4.88 -9.89 -7.39
CA GLU A 125 5.94 -9.14 -8.08
C GLU A 125 6.57 -8.09 -7.17
N LEU A 126 5.75 -7.35 -6.40
CA LEU A 126 6.29 -6.40 -5.43
C LEU A 126 7.22 -7.05 -4.41
N HIS A 127 6.81 -8.18 -3.82
CA HIS A 127 7.65 -8.83 -2.81
C HIS A 127 8.93 -9.42 -3.40
N LYS A 128 8.96 -9.75 -4.70
CA LYS A 128 10.19 -10.14 -5.40
C LYS A 128 11.12 -8.94 -5.53
N GLY A 129 10.61 -7.79 -5.98
CA GLY A 129 11.38 -6.55 -6.10
C GLY A 129 11.99 -6.13 -4.76
N GLN A 130 11.14 -5.99 -3.73
CA GLN A 130 11.56 -5.68 -2.37
C GLN A 130 12.58 -6.71 -1.83
N GLY A 131 12.33 -8.00 -2.06
CA GLY A 131 13.25 -9.06 -1.65
C GLY A 131 14.64 -8.96 -2.29
N LYS A 132 14.72 -8.58 -3.57
CA LYS A 132 15.99 -8.32 -4.26
C LYS A 132 16.72 -7.14 -3.64
N GLU A 133 16.01 -6.03 -3.38
CA GLU A 133 16.60 -4.85 -2.73
C GLU A 133 17.17 -5.19 -1.34
N LEU A 134 16.37 -5.82 -0.48
CA LEU A 134 16.79 -6.22 0.86
C LEU A 134 18.01 -7.15 0.81
N PHE A 135 18.01 -8.14 -0.11
CA PHE A 135 19.14 -9.03 -0.28
C PHE A 135 20.42 -8.29 -0.68
N TRP A 136 20.35 -7.40 -1.67
CA TRP A 136 21.50 -6.62 -2.11
C TRP A 136 22.04 -5.73 -0.99
N ARG A 137 21.15 -5.06 -0.26
CA ARG A 137 21.50 -4.23 0.89
C ARG A 137 22.20 -5.04 2.00
N ASP A 138 21.60 -6.16 2.41
CA ASP A 138 22.06 -6.94 3.56
C ASP A 138 23.34 -7.73 3.25
N THR A 139 23.56 -8.09 1.98
CA THR A 139 24.79 -8.76 1.52
C THR A 139 25.87 -7.79 1.02
N VAL A 140 25.58 -6.49 0.99
CA VAL A 140 26.47 -5.44 0.46
C VAL A 140 26.87 -5.72 -1.00
N THR A 141 25.91 -6.21 -1.79
CA THR A 141 26.09 -6.50 -3.21
C THR A 141 25.55 -5.33 -4.04
N CYS A 142 26.40 -4.68 -4.83
CA CYS A 142 25.95 -3.65 -5.75
C CYS A 142 25.38 -4.28 -7.03
N PRO A 143 24.10 -4.05 -7.38
CA PRO A 143 23.56 -4.52 -8.65
C PRO A 143 24.15 -3.73 -9.82
N THR A 144 24.07 -4.32 -11.01
CA THR A 144 24.22 -3.57 -12.26
C THR A 144 23.05 -2.62 -12.48
N GLU A 145 23.23 -1.63 -13.35
CA GLU A 145 22.14 -0.68 -13.71
C GLU A 145 20.91 -1.42 -14.25
N ALA A 146 21.11 -2.42 -15.11
CA ALA A 146 20.02 -3.22 -15.68
C ALA A 146 19.24 -4.01 -14.61
N GLU A 147 19.94 -4.64 -13.65
CA GLU A 147 19.29 -5.35 -12.55
C GLU A 147 18.50 -4.40 -11.65
N TYR A 148 19.03 -3.21 -11.40
CA TYR A 148 18.35 -2.19 -10.61
C TYR A 148 17.11 -1.63 -11.32
N GLU A 149 17.17 -1.43 -12.64
CA GLU A 149 16.01 -1.05 -13.45
C GLU A 149 14.92 -2.12 -13.43
N GLU A 150 15.29 -3.40 -13.57
CA GLU A 150 14.35 -4.52 -13.49
C GLU A 150 13.67 -4.59 -12.11
N MET A 151 14.45 -4.52 -11.03
CA MET A 151 13.92 -4.50 -9.67
C MET A 151 12.95 -3.34 -9.45
N LYS A 152 13.25 -2.14 -9.96
CA LYS A 152 12.34 -0.99 -9.86
C LYS A 152 11.00 -1.20 -10.56
N LEU A 153 10.96 -1.94 -11.65
CA LEU A 153 9.71 -2.26 -12.34
C LEU A 153 8.84 -3.20 -11.51
N GLU A 154 9.46 -4.13 -10.79
CA GLU A 154 8.78 -5.06 -9.89
C GLU A 154 8.24 -4.35 -8.63
N ASP A 155 9.02 -3.43 -8.05
CA ASP A 155 8.69 -2.77 -6.78
C ASP A 155 7.84 -1.48 -6.93
N TYR A 156 8.25 -0.55 -7.80
CA TYR A 156 7.63 0.78 -7.88
C TYR A 156 6.44 0.87 -8.85
N PHE A 157 6.48 0.12 -9.95
CA PHE A 157 5.46 0.20 -11.00
C PHE A 157 4.21 -0.64 -10.73
N SER A 158 4.27 -1.58 -9.79
CA SER A 158 3.08 -2.34 -9.36
C SER A 158 1.99 -1.44 -8.73
N TRP A 159 2.37 -0.22 -8.29
CA TRP A 159 1.46 0.75 -7.65
C TRP A 159 1.13 2.00 -8.49
N LEU A 160 1.51 2.06 -9.77
CA LEU A 160 1.16 3.14 -10.70
C LEU A 160 0.08 2.67 -11.68
#